data_AF-A0A851TRX5-F1
#
_entry.id   AF-A0A851TRX5-F1
#
_cell.length_a   1.000
_cell.length_b   1.000
_cell.length_c   1.000
_cell.angle_alpha   90.00
_cell.angle_beta   90.00
_cell.angle_gamma   90.00
#
_symmetry.space_group_name_H-M   'P 1'
#
loop_
_entity.id
_entity.type
_entity.pdbx_description
1 polymer ?
#
loop_
_entity_poly.entity_id
_entity_poly.type
_entity_poly.pdbx_seq_one_letter_code
_entity_poly.pdbx_strand_id
1 'polypeptide(L)'
;VGVKVGVRTRGCNGLSYTLEYTKSKGESDEVVVQDGVRVFIEKKAQLTLLGTEMDYVEDKLSSEFVFNNPNIKGTCGCGESFNI
;
A
#
# COMPACT_ATOMS: atom_id res chain seq x y z
N VAL A 1 0.52 -0.07 17.97
CA VAL A 1 -0.34 0.42 16.87
C VAL A 1 0.54 0.43 15.63
N GLY A 2 0.01 0.04 14.47
CA GLY A 2 0.72 0.04 13.19
C GLY A 2 -0.25 0.30 12.04
N VAL A 3 0.26 0.39 10.83
CA VAL A 3 -0.52 0.60 9.61
C VAL A 3 -0.58 -0.72 8.85
N LYS A 4 -1.77 -1.11 8.39
CA LYS A 4 -1.98 -2.25 7.51
C LYS A 4 -2.13 -1.78 6.08
N VAL A 5 -1.30 -2.31 5.19
CA VAL A 5 -1.33 -2.07 3.75
C VAL A 5 -1.95 -3.29 3.08
N GLY A 6 -2.95 -3.04 2.26
CA GLY A 6 -3.60 -4.06 1.44
C GLY A 6 -3.85 -3.55 0.02
N VAL A 7 -4.55 -4.37 -0.76
CA VAL A 7 -5.08 -3.99 -2.06
C VAL A 7 -6.54 -4.40 -2.18
N ARG A 8 -7.32 -3.58 -2.89
CA ARG A 8 -8.69 -3.87 -3.27
C ARG A 8 -8.90 -3.64 -4.75
N THR A 9 -9.82 -4.39 -5.35
CA THR A 9 -10.24 -4.17 -6.73
C THR A 9 -10.99 -2.85 -6.85
N ARG A 10 -10.65 -2.05 -7.86
CA ARG A 10 -11.31 -0.79 -8.21
C ARG A 10 -11.50 -0.71 -9.72
N GLY A 11 -12.74 -0.44 -10.15
CA GLY A 11 -13.11 -0.50 -11.58
C GLY A 11 -13.15 -1.93 -12.12
N CYS A 12 -13.08 -2.08 -13.44
CA CYS A 12 -13.21 -3.40 -14.08
C CYS A 12 -12.02 -4.33 -13.80
N ASN A 13 -10.79 -3.81 -13.78
CA ASN A 13 -9.58 -4.62 -13.65
C ASN A 13 -8.44 -3.94 -12.85
N GLY A 14 -8.71 -2.81 -12.18
CA GLY A 14 -7.69 -2.06 -11.45
C GLY A 14 -7.57 -2.51 -9.99
N LEU A 15 -6.39 -2.28 -9.41
CA LEU A 15 -6.14 -2.39 -7.98
C LEU A 15 -5.93 -1.00 -7.39
N SER A 16 -6.33 -0.83 -6.13
CA SER A 16 -6.01 0.34 -5.33
C SER A 16 -5.45 -0.10 -3.99
N TYR A 17 -4.48 0.66 -3.46
CA TYR A 17 -3.97 0.44 -2.12
C TYR A 17 -5.03 0.72 -1.06
N THR A 18 -4.97 -0.01 0.05
CA THR A 18 -5.78 0.23 1.25
C THR A 18 -4.84 0.44 2.44
N LEU A 19 -5.15 1.43 3.27
CA LEU A 19 -4.37 1.79 4.44
C LEU A 19 -5.30 1.85 5.65
N GLU A 20 -5.00 1.04 6.67
CA GLU A 20 -5.83 0.94 7.88
C GLU A 20 -4.96 0.92 9.14
N TYR A 21 -5.34 1.68 10.17
CA TYR A 21 -4.69 1.56 11.46
C TYR A 21 -5.12 0.28 12.17
N THR A 22 -4.16 -0.48 12.69
CA THR A 22 -4.44 -1.69 13.45
C THR A 22 -3.54 -1.82 14.68
N LYS A 23 -4.06 -2.53 15.69
CA LYS A 23 -3.30 -2.93 16.88
C LYS A 23 -2.71 -4.34 16.75
N SER A 24 -3.23 -5.16 15.83
CA SER A 24 -2.88 -6.57 15.68
C SER A 24 -2.53 -6.92 14.23
N LYS A 25 -1.67 -7.94 14.08
CA LYS A 25 -1.37 -8.58 12.80
C LYS A 25 -2.39 -9.67 12.49
N GLY A 26 -2.71 -9.86 11.21
CA GLY A 26 -3.35 -11.07 10.74
C GLY A 26 -2.40 -12.27 10.84
N GLU A 27 -2.96 -13.48 10.78
CA GLU A 27 -2.21 -14.73 10.90
C GLU A 27 -1.10 -14.83 9.84
N SER A 28 -1.45 -14.53 8.58
CA SER A 28 -0.55 -14.54 7.43
C SER A 28 -0.10 -13.15 6.97
N ASP A 29 -0.28 -12.12 7.79
CA ASP A 29 0.25 -10.79 7.43
C ASP A 29 1.76 -10.78 7.63
N GLU A 30 2.46 -10.18 6.68
CA GLU A 30 3.89 -9.89 6.80
C GLU A 30 4.10 -8.62 7.62
N VAL A 31 5.22 -8.53 8.34
CA VAL A 31 5.52 -7.39 9.20
C VAL A 31 6.82 -6.74 8.77
N VAL A 32 6.74 -5.45 8.43
CA VAL A 32 7.90 -4.60 8.17
C VAL A 32 8.00 -3.57 9.29
N VAL A 33 9.18 -3.43 9.87
CA VAL A 33 9.47 -2.40 10.88
C VAL A 33 10.62 -1.56 10.37
N GLN A 34 10.36 -0.29 10.14
CA GLN A 34 11.35 0.67 9.68
C GLN A 34 11.07 2.02 10.33
N ASP A 35 12.13 2.74 10.73
CA ASP A 35 12.04 4.09 11.31
C ASP A 35 11.07 4.19 12.52
N GLY A 36 10.95 3.09 13.28
CA GLY A 36 10.03 2.99 14.43
C GLY A 36 8.56 2.78 14.06
N VAL A 37 8.23 2.75 12.77
CA VAL A 37 6.89 2.48 12.25
C VAL A 37 6.73 0.99 11.97
N ARG A 38 5.58 0.44 12.37
CA ARG A 38 5.21 -0.96 12.08
C ARG A 38 4.16 -1.00 10.98
N VAL A 39 4.50 -1.67 9.89
CA VAL A 39 3.64 -1.88 8.73
C VAL A 39 3.28 -3.37 8.63
N PHE A 40 1.99 -3.66 8.47
CA PHE A 40 1.46 -4.99 8.23
C PHE A 40 1.04 -5.12 6.77
N ILE A 41 1.51 -6.13 6.07
CA ILE A 41 1.16 -6.36 4.67
C ILE A 41 0.18 -7.53 4.59
N GLU A 42 -1.03 -7.26 4.11
CA GLU A 42 -2.05 -8.31 3.92
C GLU A 42 -1.54 -9.42 3.00
N LYS A 43 -1.85 -10.68 3.34
CA LYS A 43 -1.45 -11.86 2.56
C LYS A 43 -1.66 -11.72 1.05
N LYS A 44 -2.85 -11.26 0.64
CA LYS A 44 -3.22 -11.09 -0.78
C LYS A 44 -2.43 -9.98 -1.49
N ALA A 45 -1.86 -9.04 -0.75
CA ALA A 45 -1.13 -7.89 -1.29
C ALA A 45 0.38 -8.14 -1.39
N GLN A 46 0.92 -9.17 -0.72
CA GLN A 46 2.36 -9.42 -0.63
C GLN A 46 3.05 -9.51 -2.01
N LEU A 47 2.50 -10.30 -2.93
CA LEU A 47 3.07 -10.45 -4.28
C LEU A 47 2.93 -9.17 -5.10
N THR A 48 1.83 -8.44 -4.92
CA THR A 48 1.57 -7.15 -5.59
C THR A 48 2.52 -6.06 -5.12
N LEU A 49 2.90 -6.09 -3.84
CA LEU A 49 3.74 -5.09 -3.19
C LEU A 49 5.24 -5.44 -3.19
N LEU A 50 5.64 -6.54 -3.84
CA LEU A 50 7.02 -7.00 -3.80
C LEU A 50 7.94 -6.00 -4.53
N GLY A 51 8.89 -5.42 -3.79
CA GLY A 51 9.79 -4.39 -4.32
C GLY A 51 9.18 -2.99 -4.36
N THR A 52 7.95 -2.81 -3.86
CA THR A 52 7.33 -1.49 -3.71
C THR A 52 8.00 -0.71 -2.60
N GLU A 53 8.30 0.55 -2.87
CA GLU A 53 8.68 1.54 -1.88
C GLU A 53 7.45 2.35 -1.46
N MET A 54 7.27 2.53 -0.14
CA MET A 54 6.22 3.37 0.43
C MET A 54 6.89 4.53 1.16
N ASP A 55 6.58 5.75 0.73
CA ASP A 55 7.09 6.98 1.34
C ASP A 55 5.94 7.82 1.90
N TYR A 56 6.24 8.65 2.89
CA TYR A 56 5.28 9.61 3.46
C TYR A 56 5.71 11.02 3.09
N VAL A 57 4.96 11.64 2.18
CA VAL A 57 5.26 12.98 1.65
C VAL A 57 4.33 13.97 2.33
N GLU A 58 4.91 15.01 2.91
CA GLU A 58 4.20 16.13 3.51
C GLU A 58 4.56 17.43 2.79
N ASP A 59 3.54 18.14 2.30
CA ASP A 59 3.68 19.48 1.75
C ASP A 59 2.77 20.47 2.49
N LYS A 60 2.67 21.72 1.99
CA LYS A 60 1.90 22.78 2.66
C LYS A 60 0.39 22.54 2.66
N LEU A 61 -0.12 21.66 1.80
CA LEU A 61 -1.54 21.46 1.51
C LEU A 61 -1.99 20.02 1.75
N SER A 62 -1.10 19.04 1.69
CA SER A 62 -1.42 17.63 1.88
C SER A 62 -0.32 16.88 2.63
N SER A 63 -0.72 15.72 3.16
CA SER A 63 0.20 14.72 3.68
C SER A 63 -0.32 13.36 3.25
N GLU A 64 0.45 12.63 2.47
CA GLU A 64 0.00 11.39 1.85
C GLU A 64 1.09 10.32 1.79
N PHE A 65 0.64 9.07 1.73
CA PHE A 65 1.54 7.95 1.42
C PHE A 65 1.64 7.78 -0.08
N VAL A 66 2.86 7.82 -0.60
CA VAL A 66 3.18 7.60 -2.01
C VAL A 66 3.77 6.21 -2.17
N PHE A 67 3.30 5.47 -3.17
CA PHE A 67 3.74 4.10 -3.44
C PHE A 67 4.43 4.03 -4.80
N ASN A 68 5.72 3.73 -4.79
CA ASN A 68 6.51 3.49 -5.99
C ASN A 68 6.65 1.98 -6.20
N ASN A 69 5.78 1.40 -7.03
CA ASN A 69 5.75 -0.04 -7.28
C ASN A 69 6.33 -0.37 -8.65
N PRO A 70 7.48 -1.06 -8.73
CA PRO A 70 8.15 -1.36 -10.00
C PRO A 70 7.37 -2.35 -10.87
N ASN A 71 6.35 -3.03 -10.32
CA ASN A 71 5.53 -4.00 -11.06
C ASN A 71 4.34 -3.34 -11.77
N ILE A 72 4.06 -2.05 -11.54
CA ILE A 72 2.92 -1.37 -12.18
C ILE A 72 3.17 -1.22 -13.68
N LYS A 73 2.25 -1.73 -14.50
CA LYS A 73 2.24 -1.58 -15.96
C LYS A 73 1.46 -0.36 -16.45
N GLY A 74 0.54 0.15 -15.63
CA GLY A 74 -0.30 1.28 -15.98
C GLY A 74 -1.12 1.78 -14.80
N THR A 75 -1.48 3.06 -14.88
CA THR A 75 -2.32 3.73 -13.90
C THR A 75 -3.55 4.30 -14.59
N CYS A 76 -4.68 4.34 -13.87
CA CYS A 76 -5.86 5.05 -14.34
C CYS A 76 -5.56 6.54 -14.46
N GLY A 77 -6.20 7.25 -15.40
CA GLY A 77 -5.97 8.68 -15.64
C GLY A 77 -6.25 9.58 -14.43
N CYS A 78 -7.04 9.11 -13.45
CA CYS A 78 -7.26 9.80 -12.17
C CYS A 78 -6.25 9.42 -11.06
N GLY A 79 -5.30 8.52 -11.34
CA GLY A 79 -4.28 8.06 -10.37
C GLY A 79 -4.80 7.11 -9.28
N GLU A 80 -6.10 6.84 -9.25
CA GLU A 80 -6.73 6.15 -8.14
C GLU A 80 -6.61 4.61 -8.16
N SER A 81 -6.18 4.05 -9.28
CA SER A 81 -5.97 2.62 -9.44
C SER A 81 -4.85 2.32 -10.44
N PHE A 82 -4.31 1.11 -10.35
CA PHE A 82 -3.20 0.63 -11.17
C PHE A 82 -3.44 -0.82 -11.61
N ASN A 83 -2.71 -1.26 -12.62
CA ASN A 83 -2.59 -2.66 -12.99
C ASN A 83 -1.12 -3.10 -13.00
N ILE A 84 -0.92 -4.40 -12.80
CA ILE A 84 0.39 -5.08 -12.76
C ILE A 84 0.52 -6.04 -13.92
#